data_AF-A0A8T5PW06-F1
#
_entry.id   AF-A0A8T5PW06-F1
#
_cell.length_a   1.000
_cell.length_b   1.000
_cell.length_c   1.000
_cell.angle_alpha   90.00
_cell.angle_beta   90.00
_cell.angle_gamma   90.00
#
_symmetry.space_group_name_H-M   'P 1'
#
loop_
_entity.id
_entity.type
_entity.pdbx_description
1 polymer ?
#
loop_
_entity_poly.entity_id
_entity_poly.type
_entity_poly.pdbx_seq_one_letter_code
_entity_poly.pdbx_strand_id
1 'polypeptide(L)'
;MAEQNVIDLNGIVTNIGGRFMFAISIVGIFLALVKREEKKRMYIKYALLLTVWYIGTIYASTKGVRWVLLLVPAFSIAFGVFAGVVVQYLSKIVARELNVNIVFSKIALVIVLGLLFVVPSQSALYPKAVSTAKNEIPSMNDAWVNSLEKIKINSSEDAIINSWWDFGHWFKYWADRAVTFDGTSQTGDRAHFIGRVLLTPDEEEAINIIRMLDCSGFEAVDTLQKKTNDSLGSVLSIIEATQSDRSRATQLLREEYGTETAKLVIDAMYCEPPEDFFIASEDMVGKSGVWAHFGSWNFTRASMVNKVRPIKNAQKGGKILVDEFGLSEELANQYYYEIQTQEANNWIAPWPSYSSAPAGCQVNGMIISCGNGLILNMTSGEAYADTPQGRIYPMSFSCIDPFGMFRFVEYDSEFLAEHNSQPFGVAFFPEGDGYNSVLMTPELPGSMFTRMFYYKGYGLKYFKPFDYTRDISGLDIYVYKIDWEGS
;
A
#
# COMPACT_ATOMS: atom_id res chain seq x y z
N MET A 1 0.65 5.44 -0.95
CA MET A 1 0.12 5.48 -2.34
C MET A 1 1.24 5.86 -3.30
N ALA A 2 1.45 5.12 -4.38
CA ALA A 2 2.59 5.32 -5.29
C ALA A 2 2.67 6.73 -5.91
N GLU A 3 1.52 7.36 -6.17
CA GLU A 3 1.44 8.72 -6.73
C GLU A 3 1.99 9.82 -5.82
N GLN A 4 2.02 9.56 -4.50
CA GLN A 4 2.54 10.47 -3.48
C GLN A 4 3.98 10.17 -3.10
N ASN A 5 4.63 9.21 -3.76
CA ASN A 5 6.03 8.92 -3.50
C ASN A 5 6.87 10.18 -3.71
N VAL A 6 7.74 10.44 -2.74
CA VAL A 6 8.67 11.56 -2.73
C VAL A 6 9.68 11.33 -3.85
N ILE A 7 9.96 12.38 -4.62
CA ILE A 7 11.04 12.40 -5.59
C ILE A 7 12.01 13.53 -5.28
N ASP A 8 13.29 13.27 -5.50
CA ASP A 8 14.32 14.29 -5.37
C ASP A 8 14.30 15.25 -6.57
N LEU A 9 15.10 16.31 -6.50
CA LEU A 9 15.19 17.28 -7.58
C LEU A 9 15.67 16.65 -8.89
N ASN A 10 16.55 15.65 -8.85
CA ASN A 10 16.99 14.97 -10.08
C ASN A 10 15.85 14.18 -10.72
N GLY A 11 15.01 13.52 -9.92
CA GLY A 11 13.78 12.87 -10.36
C GLY A 11 12.84 13.86 -11.05
N ILE A 12 12.59 15.02 -10.44
CA ILE A 12 11.77 16.08 -11.05
C ILE A 12 12.35 16.51 -12.39
N VAL A 13 13.65 16.83 -12.42
CA VAL A 13 14.36 17.28 -13.63
C VAL A 13 14.31 16.24 -14.74
N THR A 14 14.42 14.95 -14.40
CA THR A 14 14.35 13.85 -15.36
C THR A 14 12.96 13.76 -16.01
N ASN A 15 11.89 13.93 -15.22
CA ASN A 15 10.51 13.86 -15.71
C ASN A 15 10.13 14.99 -16.67
N ILE A 16 10.81 16.14 -16.62
CA ILE A 16 10.55 17.30 -17.51
C ILE A 16 11.54 17.41 -18.68
N GLY A 17 12.27 16.34 -19.01
CA GLY A 17 13.17 16.29 -20.16
C GLY A 17 14.65 16.52 -19.86
N GLY A 18 15.04 16.48 -18.58
CA GLY A 18 16.44 16.48 -18.14
C GLY A 18 17.03 17.87 -17.85
N ARG A 19 18.32 17.87 -17.43
CA ARG A 19 19.02 19.07 -16.94
C ARG A 19 19.08 20.21 -17.96
N PHE A 20 19.27 19.87 -19.23
CA PHE A 20 19.34 20.86 -20.31
C PHE A 20 18.01 21.59 -20.50
N MET A 21 16.90 20.84 -20.57
CA MET A 21 15.56 21.40 -20.70
C MET A 21 15.18 22.24 -19.48
N PHE A 22 15.49 21.73 -18.28
CA PHE A 22 15.31 22.48 -17.03
C PHE A 22 16.12 23.79 -16.99
N ALA A 23 17.36 23.79 -17.46
CA ALA A 23 18.16 25.02 -17.51
C ALA A 23 17.54 26.06 -18.45
N ILE A 24 17.02 25.62 -19.60
CA ILE A 24 16.36 26.51 -20.56
C ILE A 24 15.14 27.19 -19.96
N SER A 25 14.29 26.47 -19.21
CA SER A 25 13.13 27.08 -18.57
C SER A 25 13.53 28.10 -17.51
N ILE A 26 14.58 27.84 -16.71
CA ILE A 26 15.09 28.82 -15.74
C ILE A 26 15.59 30.09 -16.46
N VAL A 27 16.34 29.94 -17.55
CA VAL A 27 16.76 31.09 -18.38
C VAL A 27 15.56 31.81 -18.97
N GLY A 28 14.52 31.10 -19.41
CA GLY A 28 13.28 31.68 -19.90
C GLY A 28 12.56 32.54 -18.86
N ILE A 29 12.49 32.07 -17.61
CA ILE A 29 11.95 32.85 -16.48
C ILE A 29 12.80 34.10 -16.24
N PHE A 30 14.13 33.95 -16.22
CA PHE A 30 15.04 35.09 -16.05
C PHE A 30 14.89 36.13 -17.18
N LEU A 31 14.78 35.69 -18.43
CA LEU A 31 14.56 36.57 -19.58
C LEU A 31 13.20 37.28 -19.49
N ALA A 32 12.16 36.61 -18.95
CA ALA A 32 10.87 37.24 -18.68
C ALA A 32 10.99 38.40 -17.65
N LEU A 33 11.89 38.27 -16.67
CA LEU A 33 12.14 39.29 -15.65
C LEU A 33 12.95 40.47 -16.17
N VAL A 34 14.01 40.20 -16.95
CA VAL A 34 14.99 41.20 -17.39
C VAL A 34 14.53 41.97 -18.61
N LYS A 35 13.76 41.35 -19.52
CA LYS A 35 13.34 42.00 -20.76
C LYS A 35 12.32 43.10 -20.50
N ARG A 36 12.81 44.34 -20.42
CA ARG A 36 12.00 45.55 -20.37
C ARG A 36 11.68 46.03 -21.79
N GLU A 37 10.45 45.82 -22.23
CA GLU A 37 9.89 46.69 -23.28
C GLU A 37 9.47 48.01 -22.63
N GLU A 38 9.92 49.14 -23.18
CA GLU A 38 9.76 50.51 -22.66
C GLU A 38 8.30 50.92 -22.31
N LYS A 39 7.28 50.14 -22.68
CA LYS A 39 5.87 50.47 -22.48
C LYS A 39 5.02 49.47 -21.67
N LYS A 40 5.54 48.40 -21.08
CA LYS A 40 4.67 47.38 -20.40
C LYS A 40 5.15 46.90 -19.02
N ARG A 41 4.66 47.54 -17.96
CA ARG A 41 4.70 47.07 -16.55
C ARG A 41 4.10 45.66 -16.33
N MET A 42 3.35 45.13 -17.30
CA MET A 42 2.67 43.83 -17.24
C MET A 42 3.63 42.63 -17.25
N TYR A 43 4.80 42.72 -17.90
CA TYR A 43 5.74 41.58 -18.02
C TYR A 43 6.34 41.13 -16.69
N ILE A 44 6.63 42.07 -15.78
CA ILE A 44 7.15 41.76 -14.44
C ILE A 44 6.12 40.96 -13.64
N LYS A 45 4.83 41.30 -13.73
CA LYS A 45 3.77 40.58 -13.03
C LYS A 45 3.65 39.13 -13.50
N TYR A 46 3.71 38.90 -14.81
CA TYR A 46 3.67 37.55 -15.38
C TYR A 46 4.94 36.74 -15.06
N ALA A 47 6.10 37.38 -15.07
CA ALA A 47 7.36 36.74 -14.69
C ALA A 47 7.41 36.38 -13.20
N LEU A 48 6.84 37.22 -12.32
CA LEU A 48 6.66 36.92 -10.91
C LEU A 48 5.68 35.76 -10.71
N LEU A 49 4.53 35.78 -11.38
CA LEU A 49 3.56 34.69 -11.34
C LEU A 49 4.21 33.37 -11.78
N LEU A 50 4.94 33.39 -12.90
CA LEU A 50 5.63 32.22 -13.44
C LEU A 50 6.70 31.71 -12.47
N THR A 51 7.47 32.61 -11.86
CA THR A 51 8.47 32.26 -10.83
C THR A 51 7.82 31.58 -9.62
N VAL A 52 6.75 32.16 -9.07
CA VAL A 52 6.03 31.60 -7.92
C VAL A 52 5.40 30.26 -8.27
N TRP A 53 4.78 30.15 -9.44
CA TRP A 53 4.20 28.89 -9.92
C TRP A 53 5.28 27.80 -10.06
N TYR A 54 6.42 28.13 -10.66
CA TYR A 54 7.51 27.20 -10.89
C TYR A 54 8.14 26.72 -9.57
N ILE A 55 8.43 27.63 -8.64
CA ILE A 55 8.99 27.28 -7.32
C ILE A 55 7.96 26.47 -6.51
N GLY A 56 6.70 26.90 -6.49
CA GLY A 56 5.64 26.24 -5.76
C GLY A 56 5.39 24.80 -6.24
N THR A 57 5.40 24.59 -7.56
CA THR A 57 5.20 23.24 -8.13
C THR A 57 6.42 22.34 -7.99
N ILE A 58 7.65 22.88 -8.06
CA ILE A 58 8.85 22.10 -7.69
C ILE A 58 8.77 21.66 -6.24
N TYR A 59 8.44 22.57 -5.32
CA TYR A 59 8.30 22.24 -3.92
C TYR A 59 7.22 21.17 -3.70
N ALA A 60 6.03 21.33 -4.29
CA ALA A 60 4.97 20.32 -4.24
C ALA A 60 5.42 18.97 -4.82
N SER A 61 6.20 18.96 -5.90
CA SER A 61 6.74 17.74 -6.51
C SER A 61 7.74 17.02 -5.61
N THR A 62 8.45 17.73 -4.72
CA THR A 62 9.27 17.08 -3.67
C THR A 62 8.42 16.37 -2.61
N LYS A 63 7.11 16.65 -2.55
CA LYS A 63 6.18 15.98 -1.62
C LYS A 63 5.34 14.90 -2.30
N GLY A 64 5.37 14.80 -3.62
CA GLY A 64 4.71 13.74 -4.37
C GLY A 64 4.93 13.88 -5.88
N VAL A 65 5.31 12.77 -6.53
CA VAL A 65 5.62 12.73 -7.97
C VAL A 65 4.47 13.22 -8.86
N ARG A 66 3.22 13.01 -8.46
CA ARG A 66 2.04 13.45 -9.25
C ARG A 66 2.02 14.95 -9.53
N TRP A 67 2.57 15.78 -8.64
CA TRP A 67 2.58 17.23 -8.81
C TRP A 67 3.50 17.72 -9.93
N VAL A 68 4.38 16.86 -10.46
CA VAL A 68 5.21 17.19 -11.63
C VAL A 68 4.35 17.54 -12.84
N LEU A 69 3.17 16.93 -12.97
CA LEU A 69 2.23 17.27 -14.05
C LEU A 69 1.85 18.76 -14.04
N LEU A 70 1.74 19.37 -12.86
CA LEU A 70 1.42 20.80 -12.73
C LEU A 70 2.60 21.74 -13.05
N LEU A 71 3.83 21.21 -13.08
CA LEU A 71 5.02 21.95 -13.51
C LEU A 71 5.09 22.09 -15.04
N VAL A 72 4.50 21.15 -15.79
CA VAL A 72 4.59 21.09 -17.26
C VAL A 72 4.09 22.38 -17.96
N PRO A 73 2.95 22.99 -17.59
CA PRO A 73 2.50 24.23 -18.23
C PRO A 73 3.42 25.41 -17.93
N ALA A 74 3.87 25.57 -16.67
CA ALA A 74 4.81 26.63 -16.29
C ALA A 74 6.15 26.48 -17.04
N PHE A 75 6.65 25.26 -17.12
CA PHE A 75 7.83 24.90 -17.90
C PHE A 75 7.66 25.29 -19.38
N SER A 76 6.52 24.94 -19.98
CA SER A 76 6.25 25.20 -21.40
C SER A 76 6.20 26.70 -21.72
N ILE A 77 5.59 27.51 -20.83
CA ILE A 77 5.55 28.98 -20.96
C ILE A 77 6.97 29.54 -20.87
N ALA A 78 7.75 29.11 -19.86
CA ALA A 78 9.12 29.56 -19.67
C ALA A 78 10.01 29.23 -20.89
N PHE A 79 9.90 28.00 -21.40
CA PHE A 79 10.58 27.57 -22.62
C PHE A 79 10.18 28.42 -23.83
N GLY A 80 8.88 28.71 -23.99
CA GLY A 80 8.38 29.58 -25.06
C GLY A 80 8.92 31.01 -24.98
N VAL A 81 9.02 31.57 -23.76
CA VAL A 81 9.66 32.88 -23.55
C VAL A 81 11.12 32.85 -23.97
N PHE A 82 11.88 31.84 -23.54
CA PHE A 82 13.27 31.66 -23.95
C PHE A 82 13.39 31.62 -25.48
N ALA A 83 12.67 30.73 -26.14
CA ALA A 83 12.73 30.56 -27.59
C ALA A 83 12.35 31.86 -28.32
N GLY A 84 11.28 32.53 -27.89
CA GLY A 84 10.84 33.79 -28.47
C GLY A 84 11.86 34.91 -28.33
N VAL A 85 12.51 35.04 -27.17
CA VAL A 85 13.56 36.05 -26.94
C VAL A 85 14.81 35.74 -27.76
N VAL A 86 15.25 34.48 -27.79
CA VAL A 86 16.41 34.04 -28.59
C VAL A 86 16.20 34.31 -30.07
N VAL A 87 15.04 33.96 -30.64
CA VAL A 87 14.72 34.25 -32.05
C VAL A 87 14.73 35.75 -32.31
N GLN A 88 14.16 36.57 -31.44
CA GLN A 88 14.13 38.02 -31.62
C GLN A 88 15.52 38.66 -31.59
N TYR A 89 16.42 38.19 -30.74
CA TYR A 89 17.78 38.73 -30.61
C TYR A 89 18.69 38.22 -31.72
N LEU A 90 18.77 36.89 -31.89
CA LEU A 90 19.66 36.28 -32.87
C LEU A 90 19.27 36.63 -34.31
N SER A 91 17.98 36.78 -34.62
CA SER A 91 17.56 37.15 -35.99
C SER A 91 18.11 38.51 -36.42
N LYS A 92 18.25 39.47 -35.49
CA LYS A 92 18.84 40.79 -35.78
C LYS A 92 20.34 40.68 -36.08
N ILE A 93 21.05 39.86 -35.31
CA ILE A 93 22.48 39.61 -35.52
C ILE A 93 22.68 38.92 -36.88
N VAL A 94 21.96 37.84 -37.13
CA VAL A 94 22.05 37.09 -38.39
C VAL A 94 21.69 37.96 -39.59
N ALA A 95 20.63 38.77 -39.51
CA ALA A 95 20.26 39.69 -40.57
C ALA A 95 21.37 40.70 -40.89
N ARG A 96 22.06 41.21 -39.86
CA ARG A 96 23.16 42.17 -40.00
C ARG A 96 24.43 41.53 -40.56
N GLU A 97 24.87 40.43 -39.97
CA GLU A 97 26.15 39.80 -40.33
C GLU A 97 26.09 39.09 -41.70
N LEU A 98 24.94 38.53 -42.05
CA LEU A 98 24.75 37.81 -43.33
C LEU A 98 24.05 38.64 -44.41
N ASN A 99 23.76 39.92 -44.14
CA ASN A 99 23.05 40.83 -45.07
C ASN A 99 21.75 40.26 -45.66
N VAL A 100 20.97 39.54 -44.84
CA VAL A 100 19.68 38.95 -45.21
C VAL A 100 18.52 39.63 -44.50
N ASN A 101 17.32 39.55 -45.09
CA ASN A 101 16.14 40.17 -44.51
C ASN A 101 15.72 39.48 -43.19
N ILE A 102 15.38 40.31 -42.20
CA ILE A 102 15.04 39.91 -40.83
C ILE A 102 13.92 38.87 -40.73
N VAL A 103 12.97 38.87 -41.67
CA VAL A 103 11.88 37.88 -41.72
C VAL A 103 12.44 36.51 -42.07
N PHE A 104 13.32 36.42 -43.07
CA PHE A 104 13.98 35.16 -43.41
C PHE A 104 14.89 34.69 -42.27
N SER A 105 15.62 35.58 -41.60
CA SER A 105 16.43 35.22 -40.42
C SER A 105 15.57 34.65 -39.28
N LYS A 106 14.39 35.21 -39.03
CA LYS A 106 13.44 34.68 -38.03
C LYS A 106 12.91 33.30 -38.42
N ILE A 107 12.46 33.12 -39.66
CA ILE A 107 11.95 31.84 -40.15
C ILE A 107 13.04 30.77 -40.04
N ALA A 108 14.24 31.07 -40.54
CA ALA A 108 15.38 30.16 -40.46
C ALA A 108 15.71 29.78 -39.02
N LEU A 109 15.75 30.74 -38.09
CA LEU A 109 16.02 30.45 -36.67
C LEU A 109 14.91 29.63 -36.01
N VAL A 110 13.63 29.88 -36.34
CA VAL A 110 12.53 29.06 -35.83
C VAL A 110 12.66 27.63 -36.33
N ILE A 111 13.02 27.42 -37.60
CA ILE A 111 13.27 26.08 -38.16
C ILE A 111 14.46 25.42 -37.46
N VAL A 112 15.57 26.13 -37.28
CA VAL A 112 16.79 25.61 -36.63
C VAL A 112 16.52 25.23 -35.18
N LEU A 113 15.87 26.11 -34.40
CA LEU A 113 15.49 25.80 -33.01
C LEU A 113 14.46 24.67 -32.96
N GLY A 114 13.51 24.66 -33.91
CA GLY A 114 12.57 23.57 -34.10
C GLY A 114 13.31 22.25 -34.27
N LEU A 115 14.27 22.16 -35.19
CA LEU A 115 15.09 20.96 -35.38
C LEU A 115 15.93 20.63 -34.13
N LEU A 116 16.55 21.62 -33.50
CA LEU A 116 17.39 21.44 -32.31
C LEU A 116 16.64 20.85 -31.12
N PHE A 117 15.35 21.19 -30.94
CA PHE A 117 14.55 20.72 -29.81
C PHE A 117 13.62 19.56 -30.17
N VAL A 118 13.06 19.55 -31.38
CA VAL A 118 12.14 18.50 -31.85
C VAL A 118 12.89 17.23 -32.23
N VAL A 119 14.08 17.31 -32.84
CA VAL A 119 14.80 16.09 -33.27
C VAL A 119 15.30 15.27 -32.06
N PRO A 120 15.95 15.84 -31.04
CA PRO A 120 16.36 15.08 -29.86
C PRO A 120 15.18 14.58 -29.02
N SER A 121 14.08 15.34 -28.96
CA SER A 121 12.86 14.86 -28.30
C SER A 121 12.22 13.72 -29.09
N GLN A 122 12.24 13.74 -30.43
CA GLN A 122 11.75 12.63 -31.26
C GLN A 122 12.64 11.38 -31.19
N SER A 123 13.94 11.51 -30.98
CA SER A 123 14.85 10.36 -30.92
C SER A 123 14.98 9.76 -29.51
N ALA A 124 14.74 10.54 -28.45
CA ALA A 124 14.95 10.08 -27.07
C ALA A 124 13.68 10.03 -26.20
N LEU A 125 12.80 11.03 -26.30
CA LEU A 125 11.62 11.15 -25.41
C LEU A 125 10.37 10.54 -26.04
N TYR A 126 10.13 10.80 -27.33
CA TYR A 126 8.99 10.28 -28.07
C TYR A 126 8.95 8.75 -28.13
N PRO A 127 10.04 8.01 -28.41
CA PRO A 127 9.99 6.56 -28.45
C PRO A 127 9.71 5.96 -27.08
N LYS A 128 10.19 6.60 -26.00
CA LYS A 128 9.87 6.22 -24.62
C LYS A 128 8.39 6.43 -24.33
N ALA A 129 7.84 7.60 -24.65
CA ALA A 129 6.42 7.88 -24.45
C ALA A 129 5.52 6.93 -25.25
N VAL A 130 5.87 6.65 -26.52
CA VAL A 130 5.16 5.66 -27.34
C VAL A 130 5.30 4.26 -26.77
N SER A 131 6.49 3.87 -26.30
CA SER A 131 6.72 2.57 -25.67
C SER A 131 5.88 2.41 -24.40
N THR A 132 5.85 3.42 -23.53
CA THR A 132 4.98 3.42 -22.35
C THR A 132 3.53 3.24 -22.79
N ALA A 133 3.02 4.10 -23.66
CA ALA A 133 1.63 4.04 -24.12
C ALA A 133 1.24 2.71 -24.79
N LYS A 134 2.16 2.07 -25.53
CA LYS A 134 1.92 0.77 -26.16
C LYS A 134 1.96 -0.40 -25.19
N ASN A 135 2.68 -0.26 -24.08
CA ASN A 135 2.84 -1.29 -23.06
C ASN A 135 1.88 -1.10 -21.89
N GLU A 136 1.08 -0.02 -21.86
CA GLU A 136 -0.01 0.13 -20.90
C GLU A 136 -1.10 -0.91 -21.21
N ILE A 137 -1.20 -1.91 -20.35
CA ILE A 137 -2.25 -2.93 -20.39
C ILE A 137 -3.24 -2.58 -19.27
N PRO A 138 -4.57 -2.52 -19.56
CA PRO A 138 -5.56 -2.26 -18.52
C PRO A 138 -5.44 -3.26 -17.36
N SER A 139 -5.28 -2.76 -16.14
CA SER A 139 -5.20 -3.60 -14.94
C SER A 139 -6.54 -4.28 -14.63
N MET A 140 -7.65 -3.62 -14.95
CA MET A 140 -8.98 -4.24 -14.96
C MET A 140 -9.19 -4.93 -16.30
N ASN A 141 -9.13 -6.25 -16.31
CA ASN A 141 -9.23 -7.08 -17.50
C ASN A 141 -10.49 -7.97 -17.49
N ASP A 142 -10.62 -8.83 -18.49
CA ASP A 142 -11.79 -9.69 -18.65
C ASP A 142 -12.00 -10.64 -17.46
N ALA A 143 -10.95 -11.06 -16.75
CA ALA A 143 -11.09 -11.91 -15.58
C ALA A 143 -11.74 -11.18 -14.40
N TRP A 144 -11.33 -9.93 -14.16
CA TRP A 144 -11.98 -9.04 -13.20
C TRP A 144 -13.44 -8.80 -13.57
N VAL A 145 -13.70 -8.44 -14.84
CA VAL A 145 -15.06 -8.24 -15.36
C VAL A 145 -15.93 -9.48 -15.14
N ASN A 146 -15.45 -10.67 -15.51
CA ASN A 146 -16.19 -11.92 -15.35
C ASN A 146 -16.51 -12.24 -13.89
N SER A 147 -15.54 -12.03 -12.98
CA SER A 147 -15.73 -12.29 -11.54
C SER A 147 -16.76 -11.33 -10.94
N LEU A 148 -16.68 -10.04 -11.28
CA LEU A 148 -17.58 -9.00 -10.77
C LEU A 148 -18.99 -9.10 -11.37
N GLU A 149 -19.11 -9.48 -12.64
CA GLU A 149 -20.41 -9.75 -13.28
C GLU A 149 -21.13 -10.93 -12.60
N LYS A 150 -20.40 -12.00 -12.24
CA LYS A 150 -20.98 -13.12 -11.49
C LYS A 150 -21.49 -12.70 -10.13
N ILE A 151 -20.78 -11.83 -9.40
CA ILE A 151 -21.29 -11.28 -8.14
C ILE A 151 -22.57 -10.48 -8.41
N LYS A 152 -22.57 -9.57 -9.39
CA LYS A 152 -23.73 -8.74 -9.73
C LYS A 152 -25.01 -9.54 -10.00
N ILE A 153 -24.89 -10.64 -10.73
CA ILE A 153 -26.05 -11.45 -11.16
C ILE A 153 -26.53 -12.39 -10.05
N ASN A 154 -25.63 -12.85 -9.15
CA ASN A 154 -25.93 -13.88 -8.16
C ASN A 154 -26.00 -13.36 -6.70
N SER A 155 -26.00 -12.05 -6.51
CA SER A 155 -26.12 -11.43 -5.18
C SER A 155 -27.29 -10.45 -5.11
N SER A 156 -27.76 -10.21 -3.90
CA SER A 156 -28.67 -9.12 -3.53
C SER A 156 -28.10 -7.74 -3.88
N GLU A 157 -28.96 -6.76 -4.18
CA GLU A 157 -28.52 -5.40 -4.58
C GLU A 157 -27.78 -4.64 -3.47
N ASP A 158 -28.07 -4.97 -2.21
CA ASP A 158 -27.44 -4.41 -1.02
C ASP A 158 -26.21 -5.21 -0.55
N ALA A 159 -25.78 -6.22 -1.32
CA ALA A 159 -24.58 -6.97 -1.00
C ALA A 159 -23.33 -6.07 -0.96
N ILE A 160 -22.36 -6.47 -0.13
CA ILE A 160 -21.10 -5.76 0.07
C ILE A 160 -19.96 -6.61 -0.52
N ILE A 161 -18.94 -5.94 -1.07
CA ILE A 161 -17.71 -6.57 -1.52
C ILE A 161 -16.54 -6.01 -0.71
N ASN A 162 -15.89 -6.89 0.05
CA ASN A 162 -14.71 -6.62 0.84
C ASN A 162 -13.43 -7.10 0.13
N SER A 163 -12.42 -6.23 0.09
CA SER A 163 -11.04 -6.54 -0.33
C SER A 163 -10.16 -5.32 0.00
N TRP A 164 -8.90 -5.32 -0.43
CA TRP A 164 -8.05 -4.14 -0.31
C TRP A 164 -8.54 -2.97 -1.18
N TRP A 165 -8.30 -1.73 -0.73
CA TRP A 165 -8.93 -0.51 -1.30
C TRP A 165 -8.61 -0.25 -2.77
N ASP A 166 -7.48 -0.73 -3.27
CA ASP A 166 -7.02 -0.53 -4.66
C ASP A 166 -8.10 -0.89 -5.69
N PHE A 167 -8.94 -1.87 -5.37
CA PHE A 167 -9.91 -2.47 -6.30
C PHE A 167 -11.35 -1.98 -6.06
N GLY A 168 -11.63 -1.25 -4.98
CA GLY A 168 -12.99 -0.89 -4.58
C GLY A 168 -13.78 -0.11 -5.62
N HIS A 169 -13.11 0.72 -6.44
CA HIS A 169 -13.78 1.41 -7.56
C HIS A 169 -14.20 0.46 -8.69
N TRP A 170 -13.44 -0.60 -8.95
CA TRP A 170 -13.81 -1.60 -9.95
C TRP A 170 -15.05 -2.36 -9.50
N PHE A 171 -15.12 -2.69 -8.22
CA PHE A 171 -16.25 -3.41 -7.63
C PHE A 171 -17.53 -2.57 -7.72
N LYS A 172 -17.48 -1.31 -7.26
CA LYS A 172 -18.61 -0.38 -7.38
C LYS A 172 -19.07 -0.20 -8.81
N TYR A 173 -18.14 -0.04 -9.75
CA TYR A 173 -18.49 0.23 -11.14
C TYR A 173 -19.08 -0.98 -11.86
N TRP A 174 -18.49 -2.17 -11.68
CA TRP A 174 -18.86 -3.34 -12.47
C TRP A 174 -19.85 -4.27 -11.76
N ALA A 175 -19.58 -4.59 -10.49
CA ALA A 175 -20.47 -5.44 -9.70
C ALA A 175 -21.73 -4.70 -9.24
N ASP A 176 -21.70 -3.35 -9.23
CA ASP A 176 -22.79 -2.51 -8.74
C ASP A 176 -23.18 -2.87 -7.30
N ARG A 177 -22.15 -3.01 -6.44
CA ARG A 177 -22.26 -3.35 -5.01
C ARG A 177 -21.50 -2.35 -4.15
N ALA A 178 -21.93 -2.23 -2.90
CA ALA A 178 -21.22 -1.44 -1.91
C ALA A 178 -19.87 -2.08 -1.59
N VAL A 179 -18.94 -1.28 -1.07
CA VAL A 179 -17.63 -1.77 -0.60
C VAL A 179 -17.28 -1.04 0.69
N THR A 180 -16.54 -1.71 1.55
CA THR A 180 -16.10 -1.15 2.82
C THR A 180 -15.16 0.04 2.63
N PHE A 181 -14.23 -0.04 1.66
CA PHE A 181 -13.39 1.09 1.26
C PHE A 181 -12.83 0.99 -0.15
N ASP A 182 -12.55 2.15 -0.75
CA ASP A 182 -11.96 2.31 -2.07
C ASP A 182 -10.89 3.40 -2.11
N GLY A 183 -10.48 3.77 -3.32
CA GLY A 183 -9.49 4.81 -3.59
C GLY A 183 -9.81 6.20 -3.01
N THR A 184 -11.03 6.47 -2.58
CA THR A 184 -11.44 7.74 -1.94
C THR A 184 -11.51 7.67 -0.41
N SER A 185 -11.48 6.48 0.16
CA SER A 185 -11.63 6.24 1.61
C SER A 185 -10.45 5.46 2.20
N GLN A 186 -9.25 5.68 1.66
CA GLN A 186 -8.00 4.97 1.99
C GLN A 186 -7.42 5.30 3.37
N THR A 187 -7.94 6.32 4.05
CA THR A 187 -7.37 6.85 5.30
C THR A 187 -8.09 6.31 6.53
N GLY A 188 -7.33 6.13 7.61
CA GLY A 188 -7.87 5.82 8.94
C GLY A 188 -8.14 4.33 9.14
N ASP A 189 -9.18 4.05 9.91
CA ASP A 189 -9.38 2.76 10.57
C ASP A 189 -9.72 1.62 9.60
N ARG A 190 -10.32 1.91 8.44
CA ARG A 190 -10.66 0.90 7.40
C ARG A 190 -9.44 0.11 6.94
N ALA A 191 -8.33 0.81 6.72
CA ALA A 191 -7.09 0.18 6.26
C ALA A 191 -6.50 -0.75 7.34
N HIS A 192 -6.60 -0.35 8.62
CA HIS A 192 -6.17 -1.20 9.72
C HIS A 192 -7.05 -2.47 9.80
N PHE A 193 -8.36 -2.32 9.90
CA PHE A 193 -9.25 -3.45 10.12
C PHE A 193 -9.29 -4.42 8.94
N ILE A 194 -9.35 -3.95 7.69
CA ILE A 194 -9.24 -4.88 6.54
C ILE A 194 -7.83 -5.45 6.41
N GLY A 195 -6.78 -4.67 6.72
CA GLY A 195 -5.44 -5.21 6.84
C GLY A 195 -5.35 -6.32 7.88
N ARG A 196 -6.06 -6.19 9.00
CA ARG A 196 -6.14 -7.17 10.08
C ARG A 196 -6.92 -8.41 9.65
N VAL A 197 -8.03 -8.25 8.93
CA VAL A 197 -8.77 -9.36 8.29
C VAL A 197 -7.85 -10.18 7.39
N LEU A 198 -7.02 -9.53 6.57
CA LEU A 198 -6.08 -10.22 5.68
C LEU A 198 -4.93 -10.91 6.42
N LEU A 199 -4.49 -10.35 7.55
CA LEU A 199 -3.30 -10.77 8.28
C LEU A 199 -3.56 -11.79 9.38
N THR A 200 -4.70 -11.72 10.09
CA THR A 200 -4.95 -12.58 11.25
C THR A 200 -4.97 -14.06 10.86
N PRO A 201 -4.45 -14.97 11.69
CA PRO A 201 -4.66 -16.41 11.51
C PRO A 201 -6.02 -16.90 12.01
N ASP A 202 -6.73 -16.08 12.80
CA ASP A 202 -8.02 -16.43 13.38
C ASP A 202 -9.17 -16.04 12.46
N GLU A 203 -9.92 -17.03 12.00
CA GLU A 203 -11.06 -16.83 11.12
C GLU A 203 -12.23 -16.15 11.85
N GLU A 204 -12.40 -16.39 13.14
CA GLU A 204 -13.44 -15.76 13.96
C GLU A 204 -13.16 -14.25 14.11
N GLU A 205 -11.90 -13.89 14.39
CA GLU A 205 -11.49 -12.48 14.43
C GLU A 205 -11.76 -11.80 13.08
N ALA A 206 -11.38 -12.45 11.97
CA ALA A 206 -11.61 -11.92 10.63
C ALA A 206 -13.11 -11.64 10.37
N ILE A 207 -14.00 -12.58 10.71
CA ILE A 207 -15.45 -12.41 10.51
C ILE A 207 -16.05 -11.37 11.45
N ASN A 208 -15.61 -11.30 12.70
CA ASN A 208 -16.08 -10.28 13.62
C ASN A 208 -15.70 -8.88 13.14
N ILE A 209 -14.51 -8.72 12.54
CA ILE A 209 -14.09 -7.46 11.94
C ILE A 209 -14.94 -7.13 10.70
N ILE A 210 -15.12 -8.06 9.77
CA ILE A 210 -15.95 -7.82 8.57
C ILE A 210 -17.38 -7.46 9.00
N ARG A 211 -17.98 -8.22 9.93
CA ARG A 211 -19.32 -7.95 10.47
C ARG A 211 -19.42 -6.54 11.05
N MET A 212 -18.46 -6.12 11.88
CA MET A 212 -18.45 -4.78 12.44
C MET A 212 -18.43 -3.70 11.34
N LEU A 213 -17.56 -3.86 10.34
CA LEU A 213 -17.41 -2.91 9.25
C LEU A 213 -18.66 -2.82 8.37
N ASP A 214 -19.27 -3.96 8.04
CA ASP A 214 -20.44 -4.06 7.18
C ASP A 214 -21.73 -3.63 7.89
N CYS A 215 -21.80 -3.77 9.21
CA CYS A 215 -22.93 -3.34 10.01
C CYS A 215 -23.01 -1.82 10.16
N SER A 216 -21.96 -1.20 10.70
CA SER A 216 -21.99 0.20 11.13
C SER A 216 -20.70 0.97 10.84
N GLY A 217 -19.74 0.34 10.16
CA GLY A 217 -18.42 0.90 9.93
C GLY A 217 -17.65 1.10 11.24
N PHE A 218 -17.57 2.36 11.69
CA PHE A 218 -16.79 2.76 12.87
C PHE A 218 -17.64 3.24 14.04
N GLU A 219 -18.96 3.09 13.96
CA GLU A 219 -19.85 3.58 15.00
C GLU A 219 -19.50 3.00 16.39
N ALA A 220 -19.03 1.74 16.44
CA ALA A 220 -18.55 1.10 17.65
C ALA A 220 -17.38 1.87 18.31
N VAL A 221 -16.34 2.19 17.52
CA VAL A 221 -15.16 2.94 17.99
C VAL A 221 -15.55 4.38 18.36
N ASP A 222 -16.32 5.04 17.50
CA ASP A 222 -16.79 6.41 17.70
C ASP A 222 -17.63 6.55 18.98
N THR A 223 -18.46 5.55 19.28
CA THR A 223 -19.33 5.53 20.46
C THR A 223 -18.50 5.49 21.74
N LEU A 224 -17.50 4.59 21.80
CA LEU A 224 -16.59 4.53 22.95
C LEU A 224 -15.78 5.82 23.08
N GLN A 225 -15.20 6.32 21.98
CA GLN A 225 -14.38 7.52 22.00
C GLN A 225 -15.17 8.75 22.47
N LYS A 226 -16.40 8.93 22.01
CA LYS A 226 -17.28 10.03 22.45
C LYS A 226 -17.62 9.93 23.94
N LYS A 227 -17.69 8.72 24.49
CA LYS A 227 -18.05 8.47 25.89
C LYS A 227 -16.86 8.68 26.84
N THR A 228 -15.68 8.19 26.48
CA THR A 228 -14.51 8.13 27.37
C THR A 228 -13.54 9.28 27.15
N ASN A 229 -13.55 9.89 25.95
CA ASN A 229 -12.51 10.79 25.47
C ASN A 229 -11.10 10.14 25.48
N ASP A 230 -11.04 8.80 25.52
CA ASP A 230 -9.83 7.99 25.44
C ASP A 230 -9.82 7.23 24.11
N SER A 231 -9.07 7.74 23.14
CA SER A 231 -8.96 7.13 21.82
C SER A 231 -8.20 5.80 21.86
N LEU A 232 -7.21 5.64 22.75
CA LEU A 232 -6.39 4.42 22.81
C LEU A 232 -7.18 3.28 23.48
N GLY A 233 -7.76 3.54 24.65
CA GLY A 233 -8.62 2.56 25.33
C GLY A 233 -9.77 2.10 24.42
N SER A 234 -10.44 3.05 23.76
CA SER A 234 -11.57 2.73 22.87
C SER A 234 -11.17 1.78 21.73
N VAL A 235 -10.07 2.03 21.01
CA VAL A 235 -9.65 1.16 19.91
C VAL A 235 -9.17 -0.21 20.41
N LEU A 236 -8.48 -0.25 21.55
CA LEU A 236 -8.00 -1.51 22.14
C LEU A 236 -9.16 -2.39 22.61
N SER A 237 -10.19 -1.83 23.26
CA SER A 237 -11.37 -2.59 23.66
C SER A 237 -12.16 -3.12 22.46
N ILE A 238 -12.20 -2.39 21.34
CA ILE A 238 -12.83 -2.89 20.10
C ILE A 238 -12.01 -4.04 19.49
N ILE A 239 -10.68 -3.93 19.44
CA ILE A 239 -9.82 -5.02 18.97
C ILE A 239 -10.01 -6.27 19.83
N GLU A 240 -10.00 -6.14 21.15
CA GLU A 240 -10.23 -7.26 22.07
C GLU A 240 -11.64 -7.87 21.88
N ALA A 241 -12.65 -7.03 21.64
CA ALA A 241 -14.00 -7.48 21.35
C ALA A 241 -14.10 -8.24 20.01
N THR A 242 -13.30 -7.90 18.99
CA THR A 242 -13.26 -8.66 17.72
C THR A 242 -12.57 -10.02 17.86
N GLN A 243 -11.67 -10.17 18.83
CA GLN A 243 -10.95 -11.41 19.15
C GLN A 243 -11.72 -12.34 20.09
N SER A 244 -12.95 -11.96 20.46
CA SER A 244 -13.79 -12.67 21.42
C SER A 244 -15.12 -13.06 20.80
N ASP A 245 -15.78 -14.09 21.34
CA ASP A 245 -17.19 -14.32 21.00
C ASP A 245 -18.09 -13.20 21.51
N ARG A 246 -19.30 -13.09 20.94
CA ARG A 246 -20.28 -12.04 21.28
C ARG A 246 -20.59 -11.96 22.78
N SER A 247 -20.67 -13.09 23.48
CA SER A 247 -20.99 -13.13 24.91
C SER A 247 -19.83 -12.54 25.73
N ARG A 248 -18.60 -12.96 25.43
CA ARG A 248 -17.39 -12.46 26.08
C ARG A 248 -17.15 -10.99 25.77
N ALA A 249 -17.28 -10.58 24.51
CA ALA A 249 -17.20 -9.16 24.10
C ALA A 249 -18.22 -8.31 24.85
N THR A 250 -19.47 -8.80 24.99
CA THR A 250 -20.51 -8.12 25.75
C THR A 250 -20.13 -7.97 27.22
N GLN A 251 -19.57 -9.00 27.83
CA GLN A 251 -19.13 -8.94 29.23
C GLN A 251 -18.00 -7.91 29.42
N LEU A 252 -16.96 -7.97 28.59
CA LEU A 252 -15.82 -7.05 28.62
C LEU A 252 -16.28 -5.59 28.57
N LEU A 253 -17.09 -5.26 27.56
CA LEU A 253 -17.58 -3.89 27.36
C LEU A 253 -18.52 -3.44 28.48
N ARG A 254 -19.30 -4.35 29.09
CA ARG A 254 -20.18 -4.02 30.22
C ARG A 254 -19.40 -3.71 31.49
N GLU A 255 -18.36 -4.49 31.77
CA GLU A 255 -17.50 -4.31 32.95
C GLU A 255 -16.76 -2.97 32.89
N GLU A 256 -16.31 -2.57 31.70
CA GLU A 256 -15.52 -1.34 31.51
C GLU A 256 -16.39 -0.08 31.29
N TYR A 257 -17.46 -0.17 30.48
CA TYR A 257 -18.20 1.00 29.99
C TYR A 257 -19.67 1.07 30.45
N GLY A 258 -20.13 0.09 31.23
CA GLY A 258 -21.50 -0.03 31.72
C GLY A 258 -22.48 -0.61 30.69
N THR A 259 -23.67 -1.00 31.16
CA THR A 259 -24.64 -1.79 30.38
C THR A 259 -25.17 -1.08 29.14
N GLU A 260 -25.46 0.21 29.24
CA GLU A 260 -26.05 0.97 28.12
C GLU A 260 -25.04 1.17 26.98
N THR A 261 -23.82 1.63 27.30
CA THR A 261 -22.74 1.81 26.32
C THR A 261 -22.38 0.50 25.65
N ALA A 262 -22.20 -0.57 26.44
CA ALA A 262 -21.87 -1.88 25.92
C ALA A 262 -22.93 -2.41 24.95
N LYS A 263 -24.21 -2.15 25.23
CA LYS A 263 -25.30 -2.53 24.32
C LYS A 263 -25.16 -1.81 22.97
N LEU A 264 -24.97 -0.49 22.98
CA LEU A 264 -24.81 0.29 21.74
C LEU A 264 -23.64 -0.20 20.89
N VAL A 265 -22.50 -0.49 21.52
CA VAL A 265 -21.30 -0.98 20.84
C VAL A 265 -21.52 -2.39 20.29
N ILE A 266 -22.12 -3.30 21.06
CA ILE A 266 -22.40 -4.66 20.61
C ILE A 266 -23.43 -4.67 19.48
N ASP A 267 -24.47 -3.84 19.54
CA ASP A 267 -25.47 -3.71 18.48
C ASP A 267 -24.82 -3.17 17.18
N ALA A 268 -23.82 -2.30 17.30
CA ALA A 268 -23.04 -1.78 16.18
C ALA A 268 -22.06 -2.81 15.57
N MET A 269 -21.50 -3.72 16.38
CA MET A 269 -20.53 -4.74 15.93
C MET A 269 -21.16 -6.04 15.44
N TYR A 270 -22.29 -6.46 16.02
CA TYR A 270 -22.88 -7.79 15.85
C TYR A 270 -24.31 -7.75 15.31
N CYS A 271 -24.57 -6.89 14.32
CA CYS A 271 -25.84 -6.89 13.59
C CYS A 271 -25.96 -8.12 12.66
N GLU A 272 -27.09 -8.24 11.96
CA GLU A 272 -27.23 -9.14 10.80
C GLU A 272 -26.82 -8.36 9.53
N PRO A 273 -25.56 -8.47 9.07
CA PRO A 273 -25.08 -7.76 7.88
C PRO A 273 -25.74 -8.30 6.60
N PRO A 274 -25.73 -7.51 5.51
CA PRO A 274 -26.11 -7.99 4.18
C PRO A 274 -25.28 -9.18 3.70
N GLU A 275 -25.63 -9.70 2.53
CA GLU A 275 -24.77 -10.65 1.83
C GLU A 275 -23.39 -10.02 1.56
N ASP A 276 -22.31 -10.74 1.87
CA ASP A 276 -20.95 -10.24 1.67
C ASP A 276 -20.10 -11.18 0.81
N PHE A 277 -19.20 -10.58 0.04
CA PHE A 277 -18.19 -11.26 -0.74
C PHE A 277 -16.80 -10.73 -0.39
N PHE A 278 -15.84 -11.63 -0.19
CA PHE A 278 -14.44 -11.28 -0.01
C PHE A 278 -13.61 -11.69 -1.22
N ILE A 279 -12.84 -10.76 -1.78
CA ILE A 279 -11.98 -11.05 -2.95
C ILE A 279 -10.51 -11.09 -2.55
N ALA A 280 -9.83 -12.18 -2.90
CA ALA A 280 -8.39 -12.36 -2.78
C ALA A 280 -7.77 -12.57 -4.17
N SER A 281 -7.01 -11.58 -4.65
CA SER A 281 -6.34 -11.62 -5.96
C SER A 281 -4.82 -11.65 -5.84
N GLU A 282 -4.13 -12.26 -6.81
CA GLU A 282 -2.67 -12.40 -6.80
C GLU A 282 -1.91 -11.06 -6.71
N ASP A 283 -2.45 -9.96 -7.28
CA ASP A 283 -1.89 -8.60 -7.11
C ASP A 283 -1.64 -8.21 -5.63
N MET A 284 -2.44 -8.77 -4.72
CA MET A 284 -2.33 -8.49 -3.28
C MET A 284 -1.09 -9.12 -2.66
N VAL A 285 -0.51 -10.16 -3.27
CA VAL A 285 0.78 -10.75 -2.84
C VAL A 285 1.87 -9.69 -2.88
N GLY A 286 1.97 -8.95 -3.99
CA GLY A 286 2.96 -7.86 -4.13
C GLY A 286 2.66 -6.63 -3.27
N LYS A 287 1.42 -6.49 -2.79
CA LYS A 287 0.97 -5.37 -1.93
C LYS A 287 1.00 -5.70 -0.44
N SER A 288 1.44 -6.91 -0.07
CA SER A 288 1.34 -7.41 1.31
C SER A 288 2.13 -6.61 2.31
N GLY A 289 3.28 -6.06 1.93
CA GLY A 289 4.02 -5.14 2.79
C GLY A 289 3.12 -4.03 3.33
N VAL A 290 2.24 -3.48 2.49
CA VAL A 290 1.35 -2.38 2.89
C VAL A 290 0.18 -2.87 3.71
N TRP A 291 -0.64 -3.80 3.19
CA TRP A 291 -1.85 -4.20 3.91
C TRP A 291 -1.55 -4.93 5.23
N ALA A 292 -0.47 -5.72 5.29
CA ALA A 292 -0.05 -6.38 6.51
C ALA A 292 0.56 -5.38 7.51
N HIS A 293 1.24 -4.34 7.04
CA HIS A 293 1.72 -3.26 7.90
C HIS A 293 0.55 -2.57 8.62
N PHE A 294 -0.49 -2.17 7.88
CA PHE A 294 -1.69 -1.58 8.49
C PHE A 294 -2.39 -2.56 9.43
N GLY A 295 -2.51 -3.84 9.04
CA GLY A 295 -3.12 -4.89 9.88
C GLY A 295 -2.33 -5.24 11.16
N SER A 296 -1.05 -4.87 11.25
CA SER A 296 -0.18 -5.14 12.40
C SER A 296 0.13 -3.90 13.24
N TRP A 297 -0.56 -2.78 13.00
CA TRP A 297 -0.40 -1.55 13.77
C TRP A 297 -0.55 -1.78 15.28
N ASN A 298 0.50 -1.45 16.02
CA ASN A 298 0.45 -1.40 17.47
C ASN A 298 0.02 0.00 17.93
N PHE A 299 -1.26 0.16 18.28
CA PHE A 299 -1.82 1.44 18.71
C PHE A 299 -1.18 2.01 19.97
N THR A 300 -0.72 1.15 20.89
CA THR A 300 0.03 1.55 22.09
C THR A 300 1.34 2.22 21.70
N ARG A 301 2.12 1.61 20.80
CA ARG A 301 3.34 2.22 20.24
C ARG A 301 3.03 3.49 19.46
N ALA A 302 1.97 3.51 18.65
CA ALA A 302 1.57 4.73 17.94
C ALA A 302 1.26 5.88 18.92
N SER A 303 0.58 5.58 20.03
CA SER A 303 0.33 6.56 21.10
C SER A 303 1.63 7.03 21.77
N MET A 304 2.60 6.13 22.00
CA MET A 304 3.91 6.51 22.53
C MET A 304 4.63 7.48 21.59
N VAL A 305 4.67 7.17 20.28
CA VAL A 305 5.29 8.05 19.26
C VAL A 305 4.63 9.44 19.28
N ASN A 306 3.31 9.50 19.25
CA ASN A 306 2.57 10.76 19.20
C ASN A 306 2.83 11.64 20.42
N LYS A 307 2.90 11.05 21.62
CA LYS A 307 3.14 11.78 22.88
C LYS A 307 4.61 12.19 23.05
N VAL A 308 5.55 11.34 22.65
CA VAL A 308 6.98 11.50 22.97
C VAL A 308 7.77 12.20 21.87
N ARG A 309 7.46 11.98 20.59
CA ARG A 309 8.21 12.55 19.46
C ARG A 309 8.34 14.09 19.48
N PRO A 310 7.32 14.87 19.91
CA PRO A 310 7.44 16.32 20.08
C PRO A 310 8.38 16.74 21.22
N ILE A 311 8.62 15.88 22.20
CA ILE A 311 9.40 16.18 23.41
C ILE A 311 10.88 15.96 23.15
N LYS A 312 11.68 17.04 23.18
CA LYS A 312 13.13 17.00 22.93
C LYS A 312 14.00 16.73 24.17
N ASN A 313 13.40 16.79 25.35
CA ASN A 313 14.09 16.48 26.61
C ASN A 313 13.88 15.00 26.97
N ALA A 314 14.97 14.25 27.01
CA ALA A 314 14.95 12.79 27.24
C ALA A 314 14.33 12.41 28.58
N GLN A 315 14.62 13.14 29.65
CA GLN A 315 14.09 12.86 30.98
C GLN A 315 12.57 13.03 31.02
N LYS A 316 12.05 14.10 30.38
CA LYS A 316 10.60 14.33 30.28
C LYS A 316 9.91 13.30 29.38
N GLY A 317 10.51 12.96 28.24
CA GLY A 317 9.97 11.96 27.33
C GLY A 317 9.94 10.55 27.95
N GLY A 318 11.05 10.15 28.60
CA GLY A 318 11.13 8.89 29.35
C GLY A 318 10.13 8.85 30.51
N LYS A 319 9.93 9.96 31.23
CA LYS A 319 8.92 10.03 32.30
C LYS A 319 7.49 9.79 31.79
N ILE A 320 7.12 10.31 30.63
CA ILE A 320 5.80 10.02 30.01
C ILE A 320 5.65 8.51 29.75
N LEU A 321 6.71 7.88 29.23
CA LEU A 321 6.72 6.44 28.95
C LEU A 321 6.57 5.58 30.22
N VAL A 322 7.20 6.00 31.32
CA VAL A 322 7.05 5.33 32.63
C VAL A 322 5.66 5.57 33.21
N ASP A 323 5.25 6.84 33.34
CA ASP A 323 4.05 7.24 34.07
C ASP A 323 2.76 6.78 33.35
N GLU A 324 2.72 6.85 32.01
CA GLU A 324 1.48 6.59 31.24
C GLU A 324 1.43 5.20 30.59
N PHE A 325 2.57 4.56 30.35
CA PHE A 325 2.63 3.25 29.70
C PHE A 325 3.25 2.15 30.57
N GLY A 326 3.61 2.46 31.82
CA GLY A 326 4.11 1.48 32.79
C GLY A 326 5.45 0.85 32.42
N LEU A 327 6.27 1.51 31.59
CA LEU A 327 7.57 0.98 31.18
C LEU A 327 8.60 1.11 32.32
N SER A 328 9.59 0.21 32.35
CA SER A 328 10.76 0.38 33.20
C SER A 328 11.58 1.60 32.75
N GLU A 329 12.34 2.23 33.65
CA GLU A 329 13.18 3.39 33.29
C GLU A 329 14.18 3.07 32.17
N GLU A 330 14.75 1.85 32.18
CA GLU A 330 15.68 1.38 31.15
C GLU A 330 15.00 1.30 29.77
N LEU A 331 13.84 0.64 29.70
CA LEU A 331 13.09 0.48 28.47
C LEU A 331 12.51 1.81 27.97
N ALA A 332 12.06 2.67 28.89
CA ALA A 332 11.57 4.01 28.57
C ALA A 332 12.67 4.88 27.95
N ASN A 333 13.90 4.82 28.47
CA ASN A 333 15.03 5.52 27.89
C ASN A 333 15.38 4.98 26.49
N GLN A 334 15.42 3.66 26.33
CA GLN A 334 15.64 3.03 25.03
C GLN A 334 14.57 3.46 24.00
N TYR A 335 13.30 3.30 24.34
CA TYR A 335 12.18 3.66 23.46
C TYR A 335 12.16 5.15 23.14
N TYR A 336 12.51 6.02 24.09
CA TYR A 336 12.65 7.45 23.80
C TYR A 336 13.64 7.70 22.65
N TYR A 337 14.84 7.11 22.71
CA TYR A 337 15.84 7.31 21.66
C TYR A 337 15.42 6.69 20.33
N GLU A 338 14.79 5.51 20.34
CA GLU A 338 14.26 4.89 19.13
C GLU A 338 13.16 5.76 18.48
N ILE A 339 12.20 6.27 19.25
CA ILE A 339 11.12 7.14 18.76
C ILE A 339 11.67 8.43 18.11
N GLN A 340 12.77 8.98 18.64
CA GLN A 340 13.39 10.20 18.10
C GLN A 340 14.21 9.95 16.84
N THR A 341 14.75 8.75 16.64
CA THR A 341 15.75 8.45 15.60
C THR A 341 15.21 7.59 14.46
N GLN A 342 14.24 6.71 14.73
CA GLN A 342 13.67 5.81 13.73
C GLN A 342 12.44 6.41 13.05
N GLU A 343 12.12 5.92 11.86
CA GLU A 343 10.86 6.25 11.17
C GLU A 343 9.67 5.67 11.93
N ALA A 344 8.64 6.50 12.15
CA ALA A 344 7.52 6.14 13.04
C ALA A 344 6.80 4.87 12.57
N ASN A 345 6.52 4.75 11.28
CA ASN A 345 5.82 3.58 10.73
C ASN A 345 6.60 2.28 11.03
N ASN A 346 7.92 2.27 10.82
CA ASN A 346 8.73 1.07 11.07
C ASN A 346 8.80 0.70 12.56
N TRP A 347 8.64 1.67 13.45
CA TRP A 347 8.71 1.45 14.89
C TRP A 347 7.38 0.91 15.45
N ILE A 348 6.25 1.37 14.91
CA ILE A 348 4.91 0.96 15.40
C ILE A 348 4.49 -0.42 14.87
N ALA A 349 4.96 -0.84 13.71
CA ALA A 349 4.58 -2.12 13.09
C ALA A 349 5.59 -2.60 12.03
N PRO A 350 5.70 -3.93 11.83
CA PRO A 350 6.51 -4.51 10.77
C PRO A 350 5.90 -4.26 9.38
N TRP A 351 6.60 -4.70 8.31
CA TRP A 351 6.10 -4.72 6.94
C TRP A 351 6.10 -6.16 6.38
N PRO A 352 5.21 -7.05 6.85
CA PRO A 352 5.21 -8.45 6.45
C PRO A 352 5.04 -8.61 4.93
N SER A 353 5.88 -9.43 4.30
CA SER A 353 5.87 -9.62 2.86
C SER A 353 6.12 -11.06 2.40
N TYR A 354 5.50 -11.42 1.27
CA TYR A 354 5.86 -12.63 0.54
C TYR A 354 7.22 -12.42 -0.11
N SER A 355 8.18 -13.26 0.27
CA SER A 355 9.60 -13.10 -0.06
C SER A 355 10.01 -13.90 -1.30
N SER A 356 9.19 -14.85 -1.75
CA SER A 356 9.43 -15.63 -2.96
C SER A 356 8.16 -15.83 -3.78
N ALA A 357 8.33 -16.12 -5.07
CA ALA A 357 7.27 -16.76 -5.85
C ALA A 357 7.08 -18.23 -5.38
N PRO A 358 5.97 -18.88 -5.74
CA PRO A 358 5.78 -20.32 -5.51
C PRO A 358 6.90 -21.14 -6.14
N ALA A 359 7.56 -21.97 -5.33
CA ALA A 359 8.60 -22.90 -5.77
C ALA A 359 8.08 -24.34 -5.72
N GLY A 360 8.21 -25.06 -6.84
CA GLY A 360 7.82 -26.47 -6.93
C GLY A 360 8.63 -27.37 -6.00
N CYS A 361 7.98 -28.40 -5.48
CA CYS A 361 8.54 -29.37 -4.56
C CYS A 361 8.56 -30.79 -5.15
N GLN A 362 9.61 -31.53 -4.84
CA GLN A 362 9.81 -32.92 -5.25
C GLN A 362 9.66 -33.83 -4.04
N VAL A 363 8.87 -34.89 -4.20
CA VAL A 363 8.64 -35.90 -3.17
C VAL A 363 9.62 -37.05 -3.38
N ASN A 364 10.44 -37.35 -2.37
CA ASN A 364 11.38 -38.47 -2.37
C ASN A 364 11.19 -39.30 -1.09
N GLY A 365 10.33 -40.32 -1.17
CA GLY A 365 9.94 -41.12 -0.03
C GLY A 365 9.19 -40.27 1.01
N MET A 366 9.76 -40.16 2.21
CA MET A 366 9.18 -39.36 3.32
C MET A 366 9.78 -37.95 3.42
N ILE A 367 10.63 -37.56 2.46
CA ILE A 367 11.24 -36.23 2.42
C ILE A 367 10.67 -35.48 1.21
N ILE A 368 10.21 -34.26 1.42
CA ILE A 368 9.79 -33.34 0.36
C ILE A 368 10.81 -32.21 0.30
N SER A 369 11.34 -31.92 -0.88
CA SER A 369 12.34 -30.86 -1.08
C SER A 369 11.85 -29.86 -2.12
N CYS A 370 11.84 -28.58 -1.77
CA CYS A 370 11.33 -27.50 -2.61
C CYS A 370 12.44 -26.68 -3.25
N GLY A 371 12.17 -26.09 -4.42
CA GLY A 371 13.14 -25.28 -5.17
C GLY A 371 13.64 -24.02 -4.45
N ASN A 372 12.96 -23.59 -3.39
CA ASN A 372 13.37 -22.49 -2.52
C ASN A 372 14.22 -22.94 -1.31
N GLY A 373 14.61 -24.22 -1.24
CA GLY A 373 15.46 -24.76 -0.18
C GLY A 373 14.71 -25.33 1.02
N LEU A 374 13.37 -25.25 1.06
CA LEU A 374 12.56 -25.90 2.10
C LEU A 374 12.66 -27.43 1.98
N ILE A 375 12.83 -28.08 3.12
CA ILE A 375 12.80 -29.52 3.28
C ILE A 375 11.74 -29.86 4.35
N LEU A 376 10.84 -30.76 4.00
CA LEU A 376 9.83 -31.31 4.92
C LEU A 376 10.09 -32.78 5.15
N ASN A 377 10.16 -33.18 6.41
CA ASN A 377 10.23 -34.57 6.81
C ASN A 377 8.85 -35.03 7.28
N MET A 378 8.19 -35.85 6.46
CA MET A 378 6.84 -36.36 6.73
C MET A 378 6.80 -37.35 7.90
N THR A 379 7.94 -37.87 8.34
CA THR A 379 8.04 -38.78 9.50
C THR A 379 8.04 -38.02 10.81
N SER A 380 8.87 -36.96 10.91
CA SER A 380 8.97 -36.13 12.11
C SER A 380 7.96 -34.98 12.12
N GLY A 381 7.42 -34.60 10.96
CA GLY A 381 6.58 -33.42 10.78
C GLY A 381 7.37 -32.11 10.79
N GLU A 382 8.70 -32.18 10.65
CA GLU A 382 9.58 -31.00 10.72
C GLU A 382 9.71 -30.32 9.35
N ALA A 383 9.67 -28.99 9.38
CA ALA A 383 10.00 -28.12 8.26
C ALA A 383 11.34 -27.42 8.55
N TYR A 384 12.31 -27.51 7.65
CA TYR A 384 13.62 -26.90 7.83
C TYR A 384 14.30 -26.57 6.50
N ALA A 385 15.41 -25.83 6.54
CA ALA A 385 16.31 -25.64 5.41
C ALA A 385 17.75 -25.93 5.85
N ASP A 386 18.54 -26.54 4.98
CA ASP A 386 19.96 -26.80 5.25
C ASP A 386 20.82 -25.64 4.73
N THR A 387 21.68 -25.10 5.59
CA THR A 387 22.64 -24.04 5.27
C THR A 387 24.08 -24.52 5.54
N PRO A 388 25.11 -23.84 5.01
CA PRO A 388 26.50 -24.16 5.37
C PRO A 388 26.79 -24.09 6.88
N GLN A 389 26.00 -23.32 7.63
CA GLN A 389 26.11 -23.13 9.08
C GLN A 389 25.31 -24.18 9.89
N GLY A 390 24.55 -25.04 9.21
CA GLY A 390 23.68 -26.03 9.83
C GLY A 390 22.22 -25.89 9.40
N ARG A 391 21.35 -26.59 10.10
CA ARG A 391 19.92 -26.61 9.83
C ARG A 391 19.24 -25.41 10.48
N ILE A 392 18.41 -24.71 9.72
CA ILE A 392 17.55 -23.64 10.20
C ILE A 392 16.07 -24.01 10.07
N TYR A 393 15.25 -23.47 10.95
CA TYR A 393 13.82 -23.75 11.01
C TYR A 393 13.02 -22.45 10.79
N PRO A 394 11.86 -22.54 10.10
CA PRO A 394 10.98 -21.39 10.01
C PRO A 394 10.44 -21.05 11.40
N MET A 395 10.24 -19.76 11.67
CA MET A 395 9.54 -19.30 12.87
C MET A 395 8.06 -19.70 12.81
N SER A 396 7.48 -19.70 11.62
CA SER A 396 6.11 -20.13 11.42
C SER A 396 5.93 -20.91 10.12
N PHE A 397 5.09 -21.94 10.18
CA PHE A 397 4.88 -22.89 9.10
C PHE A 397 3.39 -23.19 8.97
N SER A 398 2.88 -23.15 7.74
CA SER A 398 1.54 -23.64 7.43
C SER A 398 1.55 -24.73 6.37
N CYS A 399 0.59 -25.65 6.46
CA CYS A 399 0.35 -26.67 5.47
C CYS A 399 -1.11 -27.17 5.48
N ILE A 400 -1.45 -28.02 4.52
CA ILE A 400 -2.64 -28.88 4.59
C ILE A 400 -2.20 -30.25 5.09
N ASP A 401 -2.84 -30.75 6.13
CA ASP A 401 -2.59 -32.09 6.64
C ASP A 401 -3.21 -33.19 5.74
N PRO A 402 -2.91 -34.49 5.96
CA PRO A 402 -3.44 -35.57 5.14
C PRO A 402 -4.98 -35.73 5.17
N PHE A 403 -5.66 -35.15 6.15
CA PHE A 403 -7.13 -35.17 6.23
C PHE A 403 -7.74 -33.99 5.47
N GLY A 404 -6.90 -33.14 4.89
CA GLY A 404 -7.34 -31.89 4.34
C GLY A 404 -7.74 -30.96 5.47
N MET A 405 -6.88 -30.67 6.42
CA MET A 405 -7.14 -29.60 7.39
C MET A 405 -5.97 -28.64 7.34
N PHE A 406 -6.30 -27.34 7.34
CA PHE A 406 -5.28 -26.32 7.45
C PHE A 406 -4.59 -26.44 8.82
N ARG A 407 -3.26 -26.50 8.80
CA ARG A 407 -2.43 -26.52 10.00
C ARG A 407 -1.50 -25.33 9.97
N PHE A 408 -1.42 -24.63 11.09
CA PHE A 408 -0.47 -23.56 11.34
C PHE A 408 0.32 -23.88 12.60
N VAL A 409 1.63 -23.70 12.53
CA VAL A 409 2.58 -23.97 13.63
C VAL A 409 3.49 -22.78 13.77
N GLU A 410 3.63 -22.29 15.01
CA GLU A 410 4.63 -21.30 15.40
C GLU A 410 5.63 -21.98 16.32
N TYR A 411 6.92 -21.82 15.99
CA TYR A 411 8.02 -22.33 16.79
C TYR A 411 8.44 -21.28 17.82
N ASP A 412 8.71 -21.73 19.04
CA ASP A 412 9.13 -20.82 20.11
C ASP A 412 10.51 -20.21 19.85
N SER A 413 10.69 -18.99 20.39
CA SER A 413 11.91 -18.20 20.31
C SER A 413 13.14 -18.89 20.88
N GLU A 414 13.03 -19.70 21.95
CA GLU A 414 14.15 -20.44 22.51
C GLU A 414 14.62 -21.53 21.53
N PHE A 415 13.68 -22.27 20.93
CA PHE A 415 13.97 -23.27 19.91
C PHE A 415 14.69 -22.66 18.70
N LEU A 416 14.25 -21.49 18.23
CA LEU A 416 14.88 -20.81 17.09
C LEU A 416 16.30 -20.31 17.42
N ALA A 417 16.50 -19.82 18.65
CA ALA A 417 17.82 -19.36 19.12
C ALA A 417 18.82 -20.52 19.21
N GLU A 418 18.40 -21.69 19.71
CA GLU A 418 19.23 -22.90 19.75
C GLU A 418 19.73 -23.33 18.37
N HIS A 419 18.92 -23.09 17.34
CA HIS A 419 19.22 -23.48 15.96
C HIS A 419 19.75 -22.31 15.09
N ASN A 420 20.14 -21.19 15.69
CA ASN A 420 20.60 -19.97 14.99
C ASN A 420 19.67 -19.56 13.82
N SER A 421 18.38 -19.81 13.96
CA SER A 421 17.40 -19.60 12.89
C SER A 421 16.97 -18.14 12.85
N GLN A 422 17.04 -17.53 11.66
CA GLN A 422 16.50 -16.19 11.44
C GLN A 422 14.97 -16.27 11.31
N PRO A 423 14.22 -15.20 11.63
CA PRO A 423 12.76 -15.21 11.51
C PRO A 423 12.34 -15.27 10.03
N PHE A 424 11.83 -16.41 9.59
CA PHE A 424 11.13 -16.55 8.30
C PHE A 424 9.90 -17.44 8.46
N GLY A 425 8.90 -17.19 7.63
CA GLY A 425 7.67 -17.95 7.53
C GLY A 425 7.62 -18.77 6.25
N VAL A 426 6.88 -19.88 6.27
CA VAL A 426 6.72 -20.77 5.12
C VAL A 426 5.27 -21.23 5.00
N ALA A 427 4.72 -21.14 3.78
CA ALA A 427 3.49 -21.83 3.41
C ALA A 427 3.83 -22.97 2.45
N PHE A 428 3.29 -24.17 2.70
CA PHE A 428 3.44 -25.35 1.86
C PHE A 428 2.06 -25.88 1.46
N PHE A 429 1.74 -25.84 0.17
CA PHE A 429 0.39 -26.09 -0.33
C PHE A 429 0.40 -26.98 -1.58
N PRO A 430 -0.67 -27.77 -1.82
CA PRO A 430 -0.80 -28.57 -3.03
C PRO A 430 -1.06 -27.68 -4.25
N GLU A 431 -0.44 -28.02 -5.38
CA GLU A 431 -0.67 -27.36 -6.67
C GLU A 431 -0.60 -28.39 -7.81
N GLY A 432 -1.71 -28.59 -8.52
CA GLY A 432 -1.87 -29.69 -9.47
C GLY A 432 -1.68 -31.05 -8.80
N ASP A 433 -0.85 -31.90 -9.40
CA ASP A 433 -0.47 -33.22 -8.85
C ASP A 433 0.74 -33.14 -7.89
N GLY A 434 1.23 -31.94 -7.60
CA GLY A 434 2.43 -31.71 -6.80
C GLY A 434 2.20 -30.76 -5.63
N TYR A 435 3.31 -30.22 -5.11
CA TYR A 435 3.30 -29.26 -4.03
C TYR A 435 4.17 -28.07 -4.38
N ASN A 436 3.77 -26.90 -3.90
CA ASN A 436 4.56 -25.69 -3.94
C ASN A 436 4.83 -25.19 -2.52
N SER A 437 5.86 -24.36 -2.38
CA SER A 437 6.07 -23.56 -1.18
C SER A 437 6.44 -22.12 -1.47
N VAL A 438 6.11 -21.24 -0.53
CA VAL A 438 6.40 -19.81 -0.59
C VAL A 438 7.08 -19.38 0.70
N LEU A 439 8.19 -18.65 0.59
CA LEU A 439 8.86 -18.02 1.72
C LEU A 439 8.24 -16.64 1.97
N MET A 440 8.08 -16.27 3.23
CA MET A 440 7.44 -15.02 3.64
C MET A 440 7.91 -14.57 5.03
N THR A 441 7.44 -13.42 5.50
CA THR A 441 7.64 -12.98 6.89
C THR A 441 6.78 -13.82 7.86
N PRO A 442 7.22 -14.10 9.10
CA PRO A 442 6.54 -15.06 10.00
C PRO A 442 5.07 -14.80 10.33
N GLU A 443 4.55 -13.58 10.15
CA GLU A 443 3.16 -13.26 10.44
C GLU A 443 2.19 -13.75 9.34
N LEU A 444 2.70 -14.11 8.15
CA LEU A 444 1.89 -14.41 6.98
C LEU A 444 1.47 -15.88 6.78
N PRO A 445 2.20 -16.93 7.22
CA PRO A 445 1.82 -18.31 6.88
C PRO A 445 0.44 -18.71 7.40
N GLY A 446 0.06 -18.20 8.57
CA GLY A 446 -1.25 -18.43 9.18
C GLY A 446 -2.37 -17.57 8.61
N SER A 447 -2.04 -16.48 7.91
CA SER A 447 -2.98 -15.39 7.63
C SER A 447 -4.16 -15.81 6.77
N MET A 448 -5.31 -15.16 6.99
CA MET A 448 -6.51 -15.38 6.18
C MET A 448 -6.27 -15.14 4.68
N PHE A 449 -5.46 -14.16 4.29
CA PHE A 449 -5.10 -13.99 2.88
C PHE A 449 -4.33 -15.20 2.35
N THR A 450 -3.35 -15.74 3.10
CA THR A 450 -2.65 -16.97 2.71
C THR A 450 -3.61 -18.15 2.61
N ARG A 451 -4.54 -18.29 3.56
CA ARG A 451 -5.57 -19.35 3.60
C ARG A 451 -6.54 -19.28 2.42
N MET A 452 -7.00 -18.08 2.07
CA MET A 452 -7.85 -17.88 0.90
C MET A 452 -7.06 -18.08 -0.40
N PHE A 453 -5.93 -17.40 -0.57
CA PHE A 453 -5.23 -17.38 -1.86
C PHE A 453 -4.45 -18.67 -2.16
N TYR A 454 -3.53 -19.09 -1.28
CA TYR A 454 -2.67 -20.25 -1.53
C TYR A 454 -3.31 -21.58 -1.15
N TYR A 455 -4.12 -21.59 -0.09
CA TYR A 455 -4.83 -22.79 0.35
C TYR A 455 -6.25 -22.89 -0.19
N LYS A 456 -6.69 -21.97 -1.07
CA LYS A 456 -7.98 -22.01 -1.77
C LYS A 456 -9.17 -22.11 -0.81
N GLY A 457 -9.03 -21.55 0.39
CA GLY A 457 -10.03 -21.57 1.45
C GLY A 457 -10.21 -22.91 2.16
N TYR A 458 -9.24 -23.82 2.06
CA TYR A 458 -9.35 -25.13 2.70
C TYR A 458 -9.56 -24.99 4.23
N GLY A 459 -10.64 -25.58 4.73
CA GLY A 459 -10.96 -25.61 6.15
C GLY A 459 -11.52 -24.30 6.71
N LEU A 460 -11.83 -23.32 5.85
CA LEU A 460 -12.55 -22.11 6.23
C LEU A 460 -14.04 -22.42 6.42
N LYS A 461 -14.58 -21.98 7.55
CA LYS A 461 -16.00 -22.12 7.89
C LYS A 461 -16.83 -21.01 7.30
N TYR A 462 -16.36 -19.78 7.33
CA TYR A 462 -17.13 -18.60 6.98
C TYR A 462 -16.86 -18.11 5.57
N PHE A 463 -15.66 -18.36 5.02
CA PHE A 463 -15.31 -17.96 3.66
C PHE A 463 -15.56 -19.10 2.67
N LYS A 464 -16.74 -19.11 2.03
CA LYS A 464 -17.13 -20.16 1.08
C LYS A 464 -16.66 -19.82 -0.34
N PRO A 465 -15.92 -20.69 -1.04
CA PRO A 465 -15.55 -20.45 -2.44
C PRO A 465 -16.80 -20.17 -3.28
N PHE A 466 -16.81 -19.04 -3.97
CA PHE A 466 -17.89 -18.61 -4.86
C PHE A 466 -17.47 -18.63 -6.32
N ASP A 467 -16.31 -18.04 -6.62
CA ASP A 467 -15.76 -18.04 -7.97
C ASP A 467 -14.24 -18.11 -7.95
N TYR A 468 -13.68 -18.64 -9.04
CA TYR A 468 -12.27 -18.58 -9.36
C TYR A 468 -12.12 -18.23 -10.84
N THR A 469 -11.35 -17.19 -11.12
CA THR A 469 -11.00 -16.80 -12.47
C THR A 469 -9.51 -16.54 -12.58
N ARG A 470 -8.90 -17.05 -13.65
CA ARG A 470 -7.51 -16.77 -14.01
C ARG A 470 -7.47 -15.86 -15.23
N ASP A 471 -6.70 -14.78 -15.14
CA ASP A 471 -6.55 -13.86 -16.26
C ASP A 471 -5.58 -14.38 -17.34
N ILE A 472 -5.54 -13.67 -18.47
CA ILE A 472 -4.69 -14.01 -19.62
C ILE A 472 -3.18 -13.88 -19.35
N SER A 473 -2.80 -13.10 -18.34
CA SER A 473 -1.42 -12.94 -17.88
C SER A 473 -1.01 -13.99 -16.84
N GLY A 474 -1.97 -14.80 -16.38
CA GLY A 474 -1.79 -15.87 -15.40
C GLY A 474 -2.23 -15.50 -13.98
N LEU A 475 -2.85 -14.33 -13.79
CA LEU A 475 -3.25 -13.77 -12.50
C LEU A 475 -4.46 -14.47 -11.90
N ASP A 476 -4.32 -15.01 -10.69
CA ASP A 476 -5.40 -15.71 -10.00
C ASP A 476 -6.29 -14.76 -9.18
N ILE A 477 -7.61 -14.86 -9.36
CA ILE A 477 -8.63 -14.12 -8.60
C ILE A 477 -9.58 -15.13 -7.95
N TYR A 478 -9.63 -15.13 -6.62
CA TYR A 478 -10.55 -15.93 -5.82
C TYR A 478 -11.61 -15.03 -5.20
N VAL A 479 -12.87 -15.45 -5.35
CA VAL A 479 -14.03 -14.79 -4.73
C VAL A 479 -14.63 -15.76 -3.72
N TYR A 480 -14.83 -15.28 -2.50
CA TYR A 480 -15.48 -15.98 -1.41
C TYR A 480 -16.80 -15.30 -1.11
N LYS A 481 -17.85 -16.09 -0.89
CA LYS A 481 -19.10 -15.62 -0.29
C LYS A 481 -19.00 -15.86 1.22
N ILE A 482 -19.33 -14.85 2.02
CA ILE A 482 -19.35 -14.98 3.47
C ILE A 482 -20.61 -15.71 3.91
N ASP A 483 -20.42 -16.77 4.69
CA ASP A 483 -21.45 -17.47 5.43
C ASP A 483 -21.33 -17.07 6.91
N TRP A 484 -22.19 -16.15 7.35
CA TRP A 484 -22.14 -15.55 8.69
C TRP A 484 -22.35 -16.55 9.84
N GLU A 485 -22.91 -17.73 9.55
CA GLU A 485 -23.17 -18.79 10.55
C GLU A 485 -22.05 -19.84 10.62
N GLY A 486 -21.13 -19.84 9.65
CA GLY A 486 -19.96 -20.74 9.63
C GLY A 486 -20.33 -22.22 9.45
N SER A 487 -21.25 -22.52 8.53
CA SER A 487 -21.86 -23.85 8.35
C SER A 487 -21.00 -24.90 7.64
#